data_AF-X6LL84-F1
#
_entry.id   AF-X6LL84-F1
#
_cell.length_a   1.000
_cell.length_b   1.000
_cell.length_c   1.000
_cell.angle_alpha   90.00
_cell.angle_beta   90.00
_cell.angle_gamma   90.00
#
_symmetry.space_group_name_H-M   'P 1'
#
loop_
_entity.id
_entity.type
_entity.pdbx_description
1 polymer ?
#
loop_
_entity_poly.entity_id
_entity_poly.type
_entity_poly.pdbx_seq_one_letter_code
_entity_poly.pdbx_strand_id
1 'polypeptide(L)'
;ENMTNLSRAILSLYSNSQEFVDMLKKCCDVNLVQISSLVNEDDKVRTEKSLEQLKEAMVYGQWKFGVCEDILQGDKNNELTLKIIANTIWHYDEIGENIGRVLLGVDKKELKEIELVIKQFEECKEISTIRVEFWKQGGRSNDSNDKNEISVDSQTSDFTKCKELWNQRLMKWKQYSLRLREMFPALNFFCFNEIHSLIQQIETLLLPSCLDRSVQARKSIKPFLQKVNCQITDQDVDKILQDWGGLDMVVLTDHTYDTDNDEGFKKSGDAIAKFGLALHSLWTCSLHNRITKTYPTGLNAGKPSLILHPNNSLLFNVLGLFESQQCIPRAEHILICNENTTEEDVTYMHRDSVKPLYCLAYPENLTLSILDQVCQAVHDLLLNDVQLEKLKHCFYLFV
;
A
#
# COMPACT_ATOMS: atom_id res chain seq x y z
N GLU A 1 -7.65 -32.58 15.13
CA GLU A 1 -7.92 -33.63 14.14
C GLU A 1 -7.68 -35.01 14.74
N ASN A 2 -8.62 -35.93 14.59
CA ASN A 2 -8.56 -37.26 15.20
C ASN A 2 -7.97 -38.26 14.20
N MET A 3 -7.05 -39.14 14.64
CA MET A 3 -6.38 -40.16 13.80
C MET A 3 -7.35 -40.98 12.93
N THR A 4 -8.59 -41.13 13.38
CA THR A 4 -9.68 -41.78 12.65
C THR A 4 -10.05 -41.08 11.35
N ASN A 5 -10.02 -39.74 11.31
CA ASN A 5 -10.34 -38.98 10.10
C ASN A 5 -9.21 -39.06 9.07
N LEU A 6 -7.96 -39.01 9.54
CA LEU A 6 -6.79 -39.24 8.68
C LEU A 6 -6.80 -40.65 8.09
N SER A 7 -7.10 -41.66 8.91
CA SER A 7 -7.21 -43.05 8.46
C SER A 7 -8.30 -43.22 7.40
N ARG A 8 -9.45 -42.58 7.59
CA ARG A 8 -10.58 -42.61 6.64
C ARG A 8 -10.23 -41.91 5.33
N ALA A 9 -9.50 -40.80 5.39
CA ALA A 9 -8.99 -40.09 4.22
C ALA A 9 -7.99 -40.96 3.43
N ILE A 10 -7.03 -41.59 4.10
CA ILE A 10 -6.06 -42.50 3.46
C ILE A 10 -6.77 -43.67 2.79
N LEU A 11 -7.75 -44.29 3.45
CA LEU A 11 -8.55 -45.38 2.88
C LEU A 11 -9.44 -44.93 1.70
N SER A 12 -9.75 -43.64 1.59
CA SER A 12 -10.55 -43.09 0.49
C SER A 12 -9.73 -42.74 -0.75
N LEU A 13 -8.40 -42.59 -0.63
CA LEU A 13 -7.53 -42.18 -1.75
C LEU A 13 -7.38 -43.26 -2.83
N TYR A 14 -7.61 -44.54 -2.50
CA TYR A 14 -7.50 -45.64 -3.46
C TYR A 14 -8.60 -46.68 -3.25
N SER A 15 -9.43 -46.87 -4.28
CA SER A 15 -10.47 -47.91 -4.34
C SER A 15 -9.91 -49.33 -4.50
N ASN A 16 -8.63 -49.46 -4.86
CA ASN A 16 -7.93 -50.73 -5.05
C ASN A 16 -6.78 -50.87 -4.04
N SER A 17 -7.12 -51.36 -2.85
CA SER A 17 -6.21 -51.40 -1.68
C SER A 17 -4.90 -52.15 -1.92
N GLN A 18 -4.90 -53.18 -2.78
CA GLN A 18 -3.72 -54.00 -3.03
C GLN A 18 -2.64 -53.25 -3.83
N GLU A 19 -3.05 -52.49 -4.85
CA GLU A 19 -2.11 -51.74 -5.70
C GLU A 19 -1.43 -50.59 -4.93
N PHE A 20 -2.17 -49.91 -4.06
CA PHE A 20 -1.61 -48.90 -3.17
C PHE A 20 -0.61 -49.51 -2.18
N VAL A 21 -0.97 -50.63 -1.55
CA VAL A 21 -0.06 -51.33 -0.62
C VAL A 21 1.18 -51.81 -1.37
N ASP A 22 1.04 -52.33 -2.59
CA ASP A 22 2.18 -52.80 -3.39
C ASP A 22 3.07 -51.64 -3.87
N MET A 23 2.50 -50.48 -4.23
CA MET A 23 3.27 -49.26 -4.53
C MET A 23 3.96 -48.70 -3.29
N LEU A 24 3.26 -48.60 -2.16
CA LEU A 24 3.82 -48.10 -0.91
C LEU A 24 4.95 -49.02 -0.42
N LYS A 25 4.76 -50.34 -0.53
CA LYS A 25 5.77 -51.33 -0.20
C LYS A 25 6.97 -51.24 -1.13
N LYS A 26 6.74 -51.09 -2.45
CA LYS A 26 7.81 -50.76 -3.40
C LYS A 26 8.55 -49.47 -3.01
N CYS A 27 7.85 -48.40 -2.63
CA CYS A 27 8.46 -47.15 -2.17
C CYS A 27 9.26 -47.31 -0.87
N CYS A 28 8.81 -48.16 0.06
CA CYS A 28 9.53 -48.47 1.29
C CYS A 28 10.73 -49.40 1.04
N ASP A 29 10.65 -50.26 0.03
CA ASP A 29 11.70 -51.18 -0.41
C ASP A 29 12.73 -50.51 -1.34
N VAL A 30 12.38 -49.35 -1.94
CA VAL A 30 13.35 -48.49 -2.63
C VAL A 30 14.33 -47.99 -1.59
N ASN A 31 15.62 -48.21 -1.85
CA ASN A 31 16.68 -47.70 -0.99
C ASN A 31 16.49 -46.19 -0.82
N LEU A 32 16.35 -45.70 0.41
CA LEU A 32 16.26 -44.26 0.68
C LEU A 32 17.45 -43.48 0.07
N VAL A 33 18.58 -44.14 -0.12
CA VAL A 33 19.75 -43.61 -0.87
C VAL A 33 19.43 -43.39 -2.35
N GLN A 34 18.62 -44.23 -2.99
CA GLN A 34 18.16 -44.03 -4.37
C GLN A 34 17.13 -42.89 -4.49
N ILE A 35 16.23 -42.75 -3.52
CA ILE A 35 15.31 -41.59 -3.50
C ILE A 35 16.12 -40.31 -3.28
N SER A 36 17.09 -40.32 -2.35
CA SER A 36 18.00 -39.20 -2.14
C SER A 36 18.85 -38.91 -3.38
N SER A 37 19.33 -39.92 -4.11
CA SER A 37 20.09 -39.69 -5.35
C SER A 37 19.23 -39.10 -6.46
N LEU A 38 17.97 -39.54 -6.61
CA LEU A 38 17.04 -38.98 -7.58
C LEU A 38 16.69 -37.52 -7.27
N VAL A 39 16.44 -37.19 -6.00
CA VAL A 39 16.22 -35.80 -5.56
C VAL A 39 17.47 -34.95 -5.82
N ASN A 40 18.66 -35.48 -5.53
CA ASN A 40 19.92 -34.78 -5.78
C ASN A 40 20.19 -34.58 -7.28
N GLU A 41 19.82 -35.54 -8.14
CA GLU A 41 19.95 -35.43 -9.59
C GLU A 41 18.97 -34.40 -10.15
N ASP A 42 17.70 -34.43 -9.73
CA ASP A 42 16.69 -33.45 -10.14
C ASP A 42 17.06 -32.02 -9.69
N ASP A 43 17.54 -31.86 -8.46
CA ASP A 43 17.99 -30.57 -7.93
C ASP A 43 19.22 -30.04 -8.68
N LYS A 44 20.14 -30.94 -9.05
CA LYS A 44 21.30 -30.59 -9.86
C LYS A 44 20.87 -30.13 -11.26
N VAL A 45 19.99 -30.86 -11.93
CA VAL A 45 19.46 -30.48 -13.26
C VAL A 45 18.76 -29.13 -13.21
N ARG A 46 17.96 -28.87 -12.17
CA ARG A 46 17.31 -27.56 -11.97
C ARG A 46 18.33 -26.45 -11.75
N THR A 47 19.35 -26.69 -10.93
CA THR A 47 20.42 -25.73 -10.65
C THR A 47 21.19 -25.36 -11.92
N GLU A 48 21.58 -26.36 -12.71
CA GLU A 48 22.27 -26.15 -14.00
C GLU A 48 21.42 -25.33 -14.97
N LYS A 49 20.11 -25.63 -15.05
CA LYS A 49 19.16 -24.86 -15.86
C LYS A 49 19.04 -23.41 -15.39
N SER A 50 18.90 -23.17 -14.09
CA SER A 50 18.83 -21.81 -13.54
C SER A 50 20.12 -21.03 -13.79
N LEU A 51 21.29 -21.68 -13.70
CA LEU A 51 22.58 -21.08 -14.03
C LEU A 51 22.67 -20.69 -15.51
N GLU A 52 22.26 -21.59 -16.42
CA GLU A 52 22.23 -21.31 -17.86
C GLU A 52 21.31 -20.11 -18.17
N GLN A 53 20.12 -20.09 -17.60
CA GLN A 53 19.17 -18.99 -17.76
C GLN A 53 19.70 -17.66 -17.22
N LEU A 54 20.43 -17.65 -16.09
CA LEU A 54 21.10 -16.45 -15.58
C LEU A 54 22.22 -15.96 -16.51
N LYS A 55 22.99 -16.88 -17.11
CA LYS A 55 24.00 -16.54 -18.13
C LYS A 55 23.35 -15.96 -19.39
N GLU A 56 22.22 -16.50 -19.83
CA GLU A 56 21.44 -15.91 -20.93
C GLU A 56 20.91 -14.52 -20.57
N ALA A 57 20.45 -14.34 -19.34
CA ALA A 57 19.94 -13.05 -18.86
C ALA A 57 21.02 -11.96 -18.93
N MET A 58 22.29 -12.30 -18.76
CA MET A 58 23.38 -11.32 -18.93
C MET A 58 23.50 -10.77 -20.33
N VAL A 59 23.03 -11.50 -21.35
CA VAL A 59 23.17 -11.12 -22.76
C VAL A 59 21.88 -10.49 -23.29
N TYR A 60 20.73 -11.04 -22.89
CA TYR A 60 19.42 -10.68 -23.47
C TYR A 60 18.40 -10.20 -22.44
N GLY A 61 18.75 -10.27 -21.16
CA GLY A 61 17.83 -10.06 -20.07
C GLY A 61 17.40 -8.61 -19.91
N GLN A 62 16.16 -8.44 -19.46
CA GLN A 62 15.56 -7.16 -19.15
C GLN A 62 14.84 -7.25 -17.82
N TRP A 63 15.23 -6.39 -16.89
CA TRP A 63 14.47 -6.13 -15.67
C TRP A 63 13.25 -5.30 -16.03
N LYS A 64 12.06 -5.74 -15.63
CA LYS A 64 10.82 -4.98 -15.78
C LYS A 64 10.19 -4.74 -14.42
N PHE A 65 9.91 -3.50 -14.13
CA PHE A 65 9.18 -3.08 -12.93
C PHE A 65 7.70 -2.99 -13.24
N GLY A 66 6.87 -3.36 -12.27
CA GLY A 66 5.41 -3.28 -12.39
C GLY A 66 4.94 -1.87 -12.71
N VAL A 67 3.73 -1.76 -13.26
CA VAL A 67 3.05 -0.47 -13.46
C VAL A 67 2.02 -0.22 -12.35
N CYS A 68 1.63 1.04 -12.18
CA CYS A 68 0.71 1.47 -11.13
C CYS A 68 -0.54 0.57 -11.02
N GLU A 69 -1.15 0.23 -12.16
CA GLU A 69 -2.35 -0.59 -12.23
C GLU A 69 -2.14 -1.98 -11.65
N ASP A 70 -1.04 -2.65 -11.99
CA ASP A 70 -0.72 -4.01 -11.53
C ASP A 70 -0.46 -4.03 -10.02
N ILE A 71 0.27 -3.03 -9.52
CA ILE A 71 0.60 -2.91 -8.09
C ILE A 71 -0.66 -2.70 -7.26
N LEU A 72 -1.57 -1.84 -7.71
CA LEU A 72 -2.80 -1.53 -6.98
C LEU A 72 -3.81 -2.68 -7.01
N GLN A 73 -3.70 -3.60 -7.97
CA GLN A 73 -4.46 -4.85 -7.98
C GLN A 73 -3.91 -5.92 -7.02
N GLY A 74 -2.73 -5.68 -6.43
CA GLY A 74 -2.10 -6.59 -5.47
C GLY A 74 -1.38 -7.77 -6.12
N ASP A 75 -1.05 -7.69 -7.42
CA ASP A 75 -0.30 -8.74 -8.11
C ASP A 75 1.20 -8.61 -7.80
N LYS A 76 1.61 -9.27 -6.70
CA LYS A 76 3.01 -9.30 -6.27
C LYS A 76 3.96 -9.86 -7.33
N ASN A 77 3.48 -10.73 -8.21
CA ASN A 77 4.32 -11.36 -9.24
C ASN A 77 4.71 -10.39 -10.35
N ASN A 78 3.99 -9.27 -10.48
CA ASN A 78 4.27 -8.25 -11.48
C ASN A 78 5.05 -7.05 -10.93
N GLU A 79 5.39 -7.02 -9.62
CA GLU A 79 6.17 -5.92 -9.04
C GLU A 79 7.56 -5.78 -9.66
N LEU A 80 8.16 -6.93 -9.98
CA LEU A 80 9.44 -7.05 -10.66
C LEU A 80 9.50 -8.38 -11.40
N THR A 81 9.88 -8.33 -12.67
CA THR A 81 10.11 -9.52 -13.49
C THR A 81 11.46 -9.43 -14.20
N LEU A 82 12.07 -10.59 -14.45
CA LEU A 82 13.25 -10.72 -15.30
C LEU A 82 12.84 -11.44 -16.58
N LYS A 83 12.74 -10.69 -17.68
CA LYS A 83 12.52 -11.26 -19.00
C LYS A 83 13.87 -11.64 -19.59
N ILE A 84 14.11 -12.93 -19.81
CA ILE A 84 15.40 -13.45 -20.28
C ILE A 84 15.41 -13.57 -21.80
N ILE A 85 14.43 -14.31 -22.32
CA ILE A 85 14.18 -14.52 -23.75
C ILE A 85 12.67 -14.49 -24.00
N ALA A 86 12.22 -14.54 -25.26
CA ALA A 86 10.81 -14.34 -25.62
C ALA A 86 9.81 -15.20 -24.82
N ASN A 87 10.21 -16.42 -24.41
CA ASN A 87 9.34 -17.38 -23.73
C ASN A 87 9.71 -17.62 -22.25
N THR A 88 10.71 -16.91 -21.72
CA THR A 88 11.19 -17.12 -20.34
C THR A 88 11.10 -15.80 -19.58
N ILE A 89 10.17 -15.75 -18.65
CA ILE A 89 9.98 -14.66 -17.71
C ILE A 89 10.02 -15.27 -16.32
N TRP A 90 10.83 -14.69 -15.45
CA TRP A 90 10.81 -15.00 -14.02
C TRP A 90 10.11 -13.89 -13.27
N HIS A 91 9.20 -14.27 -12.39
CA HIS A 91 8.54 -13.35 -11.45
C HIS A 91 9.36 -13.16 -10.18
N TYR A 92 9.04 -12.14 -9.38
CA TYR A 92 9.82 -11.73 -8.20
C TYR A 92 10.28 -12.90 -7.32
N ASP A 93 9.35 -13.77 -6.89
CA ASP A 93 9.65 -14.92 -6.04
C ASP A 93 10.51 -15.96 -6.77
N GLU A 94 10.21 -16.23 -8.05
CA GLU A 94 10.97 -17.18 -8.87
C GLU A 94 12.42 -16.71 -9.09
N ILE A 95 12.65 -15.41 -9.23
CA ILE A 95 14.01 -14.85 -9.37
C ILE A 95 14.81 -15.16 -8.10
N GLY A 96 14.23 -14.88 -6.93
CA GLY A 96 14.86 -15.16 -5.63
C GLY A 96 15.14 -16.64 -5.42
N GLU A 97 14.18 -17.51 -5.75
CA GLU A 97 14.35 -18.95 -5.66
C GLU A 97 15.46 -19.47 -6.58
N ASN A 98 15.48 -19.05 -7.85
CA ASN A 98 16.45 -19.51 -8.82
C ASN A 98 17.87 -19.02 -8.49
N ILE A 99 18.01 -17.77 -8.05
CA ILE A 99 19.29 -17.25 -7.55
C ILE A 99 19.73 -18.02 -6.30
N GLY A 100 18.82 -18.28 -5.36
CA GLY A 100 19.10 -19.04 -4.14
C GLY A 100 19.60 -20.46 -4.43
N ARG A 101 18.97 -21.17 -5.38
CA ARG A 101 19.41 -22.50 -5.83
C ARG A 101 20.83 -22.46 -6.38
N VAL A 102 21.12 -21.51 -7.27
CA VAL A 102 22.44 -21.38 -7.89
C VAL A 102 23.50 -21.02 -6.84
N LEU A 103 23.22 -20.10 -5.92
CA LEU A 103 24.13 -19.74 -4.82
C LEU A 103 24.52 -20.93 -3.94
N LEU A 104 23.63 -21.90 -3.76
CA LEU A 104 23.87 -23.09 -2.93
C LEU A 104 24.47 -24.27 -3.71
N GLY A 105 24.20 -24.36 -5.01
CA GLY A 105 24.44 -25.56 -5.81
C GLY A 105 25.63 -25.50 -6.77
N VAL A 106 26.21 -24.32 -7.05
CA VAL A 106 27.31 -24.18 -8.03
C VAL A 106 28.63 -23.77 -7.37
N ASP A 107 29.73 -23.91 -8.11
CA ASP A 107 31.04 -23.56 -7.59
C ASP A 107 31.32 -22.03 -7.63
N LYS A 108 32.35 -21.59 -6.90
CA LYS A 108 32.72 -20.16 -6.82
C LYS A 108 33.17 -19.57 -8.16
N LYS A 109 33.63 -20.36 -9.11
CA LYS A 109 34.09 -19.88 -10.41
C LYS A 109 32.88 -19.56 -11.29
N GLU A 110 31.88 -20.44 -11.30
CA GLU A 110 30.62 -20.24 -12.01
C GLU A 110 29.81 -19.08 -11.43
N LEU A 111 29.80 -18.92 -10.10
CA LEU A 111 29.13 -17.78 -9.45
C LEU A 111 29.69 -16.43 -9.88
N LYS A 112 31.01 -16.33 -10.13
CA LYS A 112 31.63 -15.09 -10.60
C LYS A 112 31.14 -14.69 -11.99
N GLU A 113 30.72 -15.66 -12.81
CA GLU A 113 30.21 -15.36 -14.15
C GLU A 113 28.88 -14.61 -14.07
N ILE A 114 28.03 -14.90 -13.09
CA ILE A 114 26.68 -14.33 -12.93
C ILE A 114 26.56 -13.28 -11.82
N GLU A 115 27.67 -12.95 -11.14
CA GLU A 115 27.69 -12.04 -9.98
C GLU A 115 27.03 -10.69 -10.27
N LEU A 116 27.14 -10.19 -11.51
CA LEU A 116 26.53 -8.95 -11.95
C LEU A 116 25.00 -8.99 -11.83
N VAL A 117 24.35 -10.05 -12.33
CA VAL A 117 22.88 -10.20 -12.31
C VAL A 117 22.37 -10.31 -10.88
N ILE A 118 23.09 -11.03 -10.03
CA ILE A 118 22.75 -11.18 -8.61
C ILE A 118 22.79 -9.81 -7.91
N LYS A 119 23.83 -9.00 -8.16
CA LYS A 119 23.92 -7.64 -7.60
C LYS A 119 22.83 -6.72 -8.13
N GLN A 120 22.53 -6.78 -9.43
CA GLN A 120 21.45 -6.01 -10.03
C GLN A 120 20.08 -6.38 -9.46
N PHE A 121 19.85 -7.65 -9.13
CA PHE A 121 18.60 -8.10 -8.52
C PHE A 121 18.32 -7.38 -7.19
N GLU A 122 19.32 -7.23 -6.32
CA GLU A 122 19.15 -6.50 -5.06
C GLU A 122 18.82 -5.02 -5.29
N GLU A 123 19.50 -4.36 -6.24
CA GLU A 123 19.18 -2.97 -6.60
C GLU A 123 17.77 -2.85 -7.19
N CYS A 124 17.37 -3.78 -8.06
CA CYS A 124 16.03 -3.84 -8.64
C CYS A 124 14.96 -4.07 -7.58
N LYS A 125 15.23 -4.90 -6.57
CA LYS A 125 14.32 -5.12 -5.44
C LYS A 125 14.09 -3.84 -4.64
N GLU A 126 15.14 -3.09 -4.37
CA GLU A 126 15.02 -1.79 -3.69
C GLU A 126 14.25 -0.76 -4.54
N ILE A 127 14.56 -0.65 -5.84
CA ILE A 127 13.83 0.23 -6.76
C ILE A 127 12.35 -0.15 -6.82
N SER A 128 12.03 -1.44 -6.95
CA SER A 128 10.66 -1.94 -6.99
C SER A 128 9.93 -1.60 -5.69
N THR A 129 10.56 -1.79 -4.54
CA THR A 129 10.01 -1.44 -3.21
C THR A 129 9.65 0.05 -3.13
N ILE A 130 10.55 0.96 -3.54
CA ILE A 130 10.31 2.41 -3.54
C ILE A 130 9.13 2.78 -4.45
N ARG A 131 9.04 2.15 -5.62
CA ARG A 131 7.97 2.37 -6.60
C ARG A 131 6.61 1.91 -6.07
N VAL A 132 6.56 0.69 -5.53
CA VAL A 132 5.38 0.12 -4.89
C VAL A 132 4.87 1.05 -3.79
N GLU A 133 5.78 1.52 -2.93
CA GLU A 133 5.45 2.46 -1.87
C GLU A 133 4.88 3.78 -2.42
N PHE A 134 5.54 4.36 -3.43
CA PHE A 134 5.07 5.59 -4.07
C PHE A 134 3.63 5.47 -4.60
N TRP A 135 3.27 4.38 -5.28
CA TRP A 135 1.92 4.21 -5.80
C TRP A 135 0.90 3.83 -4.73
N LYS A 136 1.30 3.01 -3.73
CA LYS A 136 0.46 2.70 -2.58
C LYS A 136 0.10 3.94 -1.78
N GLN A 137 1.01 4.90 -1.67
CA GLN A 137 0.75 6.23 -1.09
C GLN A 137 -0.05 7.18 -2.00
N GLY A 138 -0.50 6.71 -3.17
CA GLY A 138 -1.31 7.46 -4.13
C GLY A 138 -0.55 8.42 -5.04
N GLY A 139 0.78 8.32 -5.08
CA GLY A 139 1.60 9.05 -6.04
C GLY A 139 1.26 8.64 -7.48
N ARG A 140 1.22 9.63 -8.39
CA ARG A 140 1.05 9.40 -9.84
C ARG A 140 2.10 10.21 -10.59
N SER A 141 2.80 9.54 -11.49
CA SER A 141 3.76 10.15 -12.42
C SER A 141 3.15 10.04 -13.82
N ASN A 142 3.09 11.16 -14.54
CA ASN A 142 2.71 11.19 -15.95
C ASN A 142 3.93 11.25 -16.87
N ASP A 143 5.13 11.00 -16.33
CA ASP A 143 6.36 11.13 -17.08
C ASP A 143 6.45 9.99 -18.09
N SER A 144 6.25 10.29 -19.38
CA SER A 144 6.37 9.33 -20.48
C SER A 144 7.77 8.73 -20.60
N ASN A 145 8.74 9.31 -19.88
CA ASN A 145 10.11 8.80 -19.79
C ASN A 145 10.32 7.79 -18.64
N ASP A 146 9.27 7.40 -17.92
CA ASP A 146 9.34 6.34 -16.91
C ASP A 146 9.68 5.02 -17.57
N LYS A 147 10.99 4.74 -17.62
CA LYS A 147 11.52 3.46 -18.04
C LYS A 147 11.08 2.42 -17.02
N ASN A 148 10.06 1.67 -17.38
CA ASN A 148 9.66 0.46 -16.65
C ASN A 148 10.64 -0.68 -16.87
N GLU A 149 11.63 -0.50 -17.74
CA GLU A 149 12.56 -1.55 -18.13
C GLU A 149 14.01 -1.05 -18.05
N ILE A 150 14.89 -1.87 -17.47
CA ILE A 150 16.34 -1.68 -17.47
C ILE A 150 16.97 -2.96 -18.00
N SER A 151 17.82 -2.84 -19.01
CA SER A 151 18.50 -4.01 -19.57
C SER A 151 19.57 -4.54 -18.60
N VAL A 152 19.77 -5.85 -18.55
CA VAL A 152 20.79 -6.47 -17.67
C VAL A 152 22.21 -6.04 -18.08
N ASP A 153 22.43 -5.77 -19.36
CA ASP A 153 23.70 -5.24 -19.88
C ASP A 153 23.94 -3.75 -19.57
N SER A 154 22.96 -3.08 -18.94
CA SER A 154 23.07 -1.66 -18.56
C SER A 154 24.13 -1.44 -17.49
N GLN A 155 24.70 -0.24 -17.46
CA GLN A 155 25.74 0.09 -16.48
C GLN A 155 25.11 0.17 -15.08
N THR A 156 25.88 -0.20 -14.04
CA THR A 156 25.43 -0.08 -12.64
C THR A 156 24.94 1.33 -12.31
N SER A 157 25.53 2.36 -12.94
CA SER A 157 25.09 3.75 -12.77
C SER A 157 23.64 4.00 -13.19
N ASP A 158 23.09 3.22 -14.12
CA ASP A 158 21.70 3.39 -14.58
C ASP A 158 20.71 2.91 -13.51
N PHE A 159 21.04 1.82 -12.80
CA PHE A 159 20.28 1.35 -11.64
C PHE A 159 20.35 2.37 -10.50
N THR A 160 21.54 2.89 -10.18
CA THR A 160 21.72 3.91 -9.15
C THR A 160 20.95 5.20 -9.48
N LYS A 161 20.99 5.67 -10.73
CA LYS A 161 20.21 6.84 -11.18
C LYS A 161 18.70 6.59 -11.08
N CYS A 162 18.23 5.40 -11.46
CA CYS A 162 16.83 5.03 -11.35
C CYS A 162 16.37 5.03 -9.88
N LYS A 163 17.16 4.42 -9.00
CA LYS A 163 16.91 4.40 -7.55
C LYS A 163 16.85 5.79 -6.95
N GLU A 164 17.82 6.65 -7.26
CA GLU A 164 17.84 8.03 -6.79
C GLU A 164 16.63 8.82 -7.29
N LEU A 165 16.27 8.68 -8.57
CA LEU A 165 15.09 9.31 -9.15
C LEU A 165 13.80 8.92 -8.39
N TRP A 166 13.59 7.62 -8.16
CA TRP A 166 12.40 7.15 -7.45
C TRP A 166 12.38 7.54 -5.98
N ASN A 167 13.53 7.56 -5.30
CA ASN A 167 13.64 8.09 -3.94
C ASN A 167 13.25 9.57 -3.87
N GLN A 168 13.78 10.39 -4.78
CA GLN A 168 13.43 11.80 -4.85
C GLN A 168 11.94 12.00 -5.11
N ARG A 169 11.34 11.19 -5.99
CA ARG A 169 9.90 11.22 -6.27
C ARG A 169 9.07 10.86 -5.05
N LEU A 170 9.42 9.77 -4.35
CA LEU A 170 8.73 9.37 -3.12
C LEU A 170 8.84 10.45 -2.05
N MET A 171 10.02 11.02 -1.84
CA MET A 171 10.19 12.13 -0.88
C MET A 171 9.37 13.36 -1.25
N LYS A 172 9.41 13.78 -2.52
CA LYS A 172 8.61 14.90 -3.02
C LYS A 172 7.11 14.64 -2.84
N TRP A 173 6.65 13.44 -3.18
CA TRP A 173 5.26 13.05 -2.98
C TRP A 173 4.84 13.11 -1.51
N LYS A 174 5.66 12.57 -0.59
CA LYS A 174 5.40 12.66 0.86
C LYS A 174 5.25 14.09 1.35
N GLN A 175 6.06 15.03 0.84
CA GLN A 175 5.95 16.44 1.19
C GLN A 175 4.72 17.11 0.55
N TYR A 176 4.46 16.83 -0.72
CA TYR A 176 3.38 17.43 -1.47
C TYR A 176 2.00 16.98 -0.98
N SER A 177 1.84 15.67 -0.76
CA SER A 177 0.64 15.08 -0.17
C SER A 177 0.30 15.67 1.20
N LEU A 178 1.32 15.94 2.02
CA LEU A 178 1.13 16.63 3.30
C LEU A 178 0.55 18.04 3.09
N ARG A 179 1.15 18.84 2.21
CA ARG A 179 0.69 20.21 1.92
C ARG A 179 -0.75 20.23 1.41
N LEU A 180 -1.11 19.30 0.51
CA LEU A 180 -2.48 19.16 0.02
C LEU A 180 -3.48 18.93 1.17
N ARG A 181 -3.13 18.05 2.11
CA ARG A 181 -3.98 17.77 3.28
C ARG A 181 -4.08 18.95 4.25
N GLU A 182 -3.01 19.72 4.41
CA GLU A 182 -3.02 20.96 5.20
C GLU A 182 -3.90 22.04 4.55
N MET A 183 -3.81 22.20 3.23
CA MET A 183 -4.62 23.16 2.46
C MET A 183 -6.10 22.75 2.40
N PHE A 184 -6.38 21.44 2.27
CA PHE A 184 -7.72 20.90 2.10
C PHE A 184 -8.01 19.83 3.16
N PRO A 185 -8.47 20.23 4.37
CA PRO A 185 -8.72 19.29 5.46
C PRO A 185 -9.73 18.18 5.14
N ALA A 186 -10.63 18.41 4.17
CA ALA A 186 -11.57 17.41 3.68
C ALA A 186 -10.89 16.18 3.05
N LEU A 187 -9.64 16.30 2.59
CA LEU A 187 -8.87 15.18 2.04
C LEU A 187 -8.48 14.16 3.13
N ASN A 188 -8.44 14.55 4.41
CA ASN A 188 -8.11 13.65 5.52
C ASN A 188 -9.11 12.53 5.77
N PHE A 189 -10.25 12.54 5.09
CA PHE A 189 -11.26 11.48 5.15
C PHE A 189 -11.01 10.34 4.15
N PHE A 190 -9.97 10.46 3.31
CA PHE A 190 -9.69 9.56 2.22
C PHE A 190 -8.19 9.26 2.08
N CYS A 191 -7.89 8.02 1.69
CA CYS A 191 -6.59 7.68 1.11
C CYS A 191 -6.44 8.33 -0.27
N PHE A 192 -5.22 8.61 -0.73
CA PHE A 192 -5.06 9.24 -2.06
C PHE A 192 -5.51 8.34 -3.20
N ASN A 193 -5.37 7.01 -3.05
CA ASN A 193 -5.91 6.05 -4.01
C ASN A 193 -7.44 6.05 -4.05
N GLU A 194 -8.13 6.26 -2.92
CA GLU A 194 -9.58 6.49 -2.90
C GLU A 194 -9.94 7.79 -3.62
N ILE A 195 -9.18 8.86 -3.40
CA ILE A 195 -9.38 10.15 -4.08
C ILE A 195 -9.27 9.99 -5.60
N HIS A 196 -8.23 9.30 -6.10
CA HIS A 196 -8.07 9.03 -7.53
C HIS A 196 -9.27 8.26 -8.10
N SER A 197 -9.73 7.23 -7.39
CA SER A 197 -10.92 6.46 -7.81
C SER A 197 -12.18 7.34 -7.86
N LEU A 198 -12.38 8.20 -6.86
CA LEU A 198 -13.51 9.12 -6.81
C LEU A 198 -13.47 10.16 -7.93
N ILE A 199 -12.29 10.71 -8.21
CA ILE A 199 -12.08 11.64 -9.33
C ILE A 199 -12.48 10.97 -10.65
N GLN A 200 -11.98 9.75 -10.89
CA GLN A 200 -12.31 9.00 -12.11
C GLN A 200 -13.82 8.71 -12.22
N GLN A 201 -14.48 8.37 -11.11
CA GLN A 201 -15.93 8.17 -11.07
C GLN A 201 -16.68 9.47 -11.38
N ILE A 202 -16.26 10.60 -10.80
CA ILE A 202 -16.85 11.92 -11.07
C ILE A 202 -16.70 12.29 -12.54
N GLU A 203 -15.51 12.11 -13.12
CA GLU A 203 -15.25 12.36 -14.53
C GLU A 203 -16.14 11.49 -15.43
N THR A 204 -16.30 10.21 -15.09
CA THR A 204 -17.17 9.27 -15.80
C THR A 204 -18.64 9.71 -15.76
N LEU A 205 -19.12 10.16 -14.58
CA LEU A 205 -20.49 10.66 -14.39
C LEU A 205 -20.76 11.96 -15.14
N LEU A 206 -19.72 12.73 -15.46
CA LEU A 206 -19.82 13.99 -16.19
C LEU A 206 -19.80 13.81 -17.72
N LEU A 207 -19.50 12.60 -18.22
CA LEU A 207 -19.56 12.32 -19.65
C LEU A 207 -21.00 12.46 -20.18
N PRO A 208 -21.20 13.04 -21.37
CA PRO A 208 -22.53 13.21 -21.98
C PRO A 208 -23.31 11.89 -22.16
N SER A 209 -22.60 10.77 -22.23
CA SER A 209 -23.15 9.42 -22.41
C SER A 209 -23.67 8.78 -21.11
N CYS A 210 -23.45 9.40 -19.95
CA CYS A 210 -23.86 8.82 -18.67
C CYS A 210 -25.38 8.95 -18.45
N LEU A 211 -26.12 7.89 -18.77
CA LEU A 211 -27.54 7.75 -18.42
C LEU A 211 -27.69 7.61 -16.89
N ASP A 212 -28.78 8.13 -16.34
CA ASP A 212 -29.11 8.04 -14.91
C ASP A 212 -28.04 8.58 -13.95
N ARG A 213 -27.34 9.65 -14.36
CA ARG A 213 -26.27 10.30 -13.58
C ARG A 213 -26.60 10.49 -12.10
N SER A 214 -27.80 10.97 -11.78
CA SER A 214 -28.22 11.20 -10.38
C SER A 214 -28.33 9.91 -9.58
N VAL A 215 -28.84 8.84 -10.18
CA VAL A 215 -28.96 7.52 -9.53
C VAL A 215 -27.58 6.91 -9.31
N GLN A 216 -26.69 7.02 -10.30
CA GLN A 216 -25.33 6.51 -10.17
C GLN A 216 -24.53 7.30 -9.13
N ALA A 217 -24.57 8.64 -9.17
CA ALA A 217 -23.92 9.51 -8.18
C ALA A 217 -24.39 9.21 -6.75
N ARG A 218 -25.69 8.98 -6.55
CA ARG A 218 -26.24 8.59 -5.25
C ARG A 218 -25.71 7.24 -4.77
N LYS A 219 -25.44 6.29 -5.67
CA LYS A 219 -24.94 4.96 -5.31
C LYS A 219 -23.43 4.96 -5.08
N SER A 220 -22.67 5.64 -5.93
CA SER A 220 -21.20 5.51 -5.96
C SER A 220 -20.46 6.64 -5.26
N ILE A 221 -20.98 7.87 -5.26
CA ILE A 221 -20.29 9.04 -4.69
C ILE A 221 -20.81 9.36 -3.29
N LYS A 222 -22.13 9.33 -3.09
CA LYS A 222 -22.75 9.72 -1.80
C LYS A 222 -22.17 8.98 -0.59
N PRO A 223 -21.95 7.65 -0.60
CA PRO A 223 -21.40 6.94 0.57
C PRO A 223 -20.03 7.46 1.00
N PHE A 224 -19.20 7.89 0.05
CA PHE A 224 -17.89 8.45 0.34
C PHE A 224 -18.01 9.86 0.93
N LEU A 225 -18.87 10.69 0.35
CA LEU A 225 -19.10 12.04 0.87
C LEU A 225 -19.74 12.05 2.27
N GLN A 226 -20.46 10.98 2.62
CA GLN A 226 -20.96 10.78 3.99
C GLN A 226 -19.85 10.66 5.04
N LYS A 227 -18.62 10.29 4.66
CA LYS A 227 -17.44 10.35 5.54
C LYS A 227 -17.18 11.79 5.99
N VAL A 228 -17.33 12.77 5.10
CA VAL A 228 -17.09 14.20 5.37
C VAL A 228 -18.30 14.84 6.08
N ASN A 229 -19.52 14.55 5.61
CA ASN A 229 -20.76 15.01 6.20
C ASN A 229 -21.85 13.93 6.11
N CYS A 230 -22.16 13.30 7.25
CA CYS A 230 -23.13 12.21 7.33
C CYS A 230 -24.58 12.62 6.95
N GLN A 231 -24.89 13.93 7.00
CA GLN A 231 -26.21 14.47 6.67
C GLN A 231 -26.34 14.88 5.19
N ILE A 232 -25.36 14.53 4.35
CA ILE A 232 -25.36 14.91 2.94
C ILE A 232 -26.61 14.44 2.19
N THR A 233 -27.21 15.35 1.43
CA THR A 233 -28.40 15.12 0.61
C THR A 233 -28.02 14.82 -0.85
N ASP A 234 -28.97 14.34 -1.65
CA ASP A 234 -28.71 14.10 -3.08
C ASP A 234 -28.44 15.43 -3.82
N GLN A 235 -29.02 16.55 -3.35
CA GLN A 235 -28.78 17.89 -3.90
C GLN A 235 -27.34 18.36 -3.66
N ASP A 236 -26.77 18.03 -2.50
CA ASP A 236 -25.37 18.35 -2.19
C ASP A 236 -24.40 17.57 -3.09
N VAL A 237 -24.72 16.30 -3.41
CA VAL A 237 -23.94 15.49 -4.37
C VAL A 237 -23.98 16.12 -5.76
N ASP A 238 -25.18 16.50 -6.24
CA ASP A 238 -25.33 17.17 -7.52
C ASP A 238 -24.55 18.49 -7.59
N LYS A 239 -24.57 19.26 -6.50
CA LYS A 239 -23.80 20.50 -6.38
C LYS A 239 -22.30 20.23 -6.49
N ILE A 240 -21.76 19.24 -5.79
CA ILE A 240 -20.33 18.89 -5.88
C ILE A 240 -19.94 18.51 -7.31
N LEU A 241 -20.79 17.75 -8.01
CA LEU A 241 -20.54 17.40 -9.41
C LEU A 241 -20.61 18.62 -10.34
N GLN A 242 -21.49 19.58 -10.07
CA GLN A 242 -21.55 20.86 -10.80
C GLN A 242 -20.31 21.72 -10.53
N ASP A 243 -19.94 21.88 -9.26
CA ASP A 243 -18.76 22.62 -8.82
C ASP A 243 -17.50 22.03 -9.46
N TRP A 244 -17.37 20.69 -9.48
CA TRP A 244 -16.27 20.02 -10.18
C TRP A 244 -16.21 20.37 -11.68
N GLY A 245 -17.37 20.37 -12.36
CA GLY A 245 -17.45 20.72 -13.79
C GLY A 245 -17.18 22.19 -14.08
N GLY A 246 -17.51 23.09 -13.15
CA GLY A 246 -17.37 24.54 -13.29
C GLY A 246 -16.08 25.15 -12.72
N LEU A 247 -15.30 24.41 -11.94
CA LEU A 247 -14.04 24.85 -11.36
C LEU A 247 -12.96 25.01 -12.45
N ASP A 248 -12.53 26.26 -12.66
CA ASP A 248 -11.38 26.60 -13.49
C ASP A 248 -10.08 26.39 -12.72
N MET A 249 -9.13 25.70 -13.34
CA MET A 249 -7.81 25.38 -12.78
C MET A 249 -6.93 26.62 -12.63
N VAL A 250 -7.25 27.72 -13.33
CA VAL A 250 -6.56 29.01 -13.19
C VAL A 250 -6.69 29.60 -11.78
N VAL A 251 -7.71 29.22 -10.99
CA VAL A 251 -7.86 29.68 -9.60
C VAL A 251 -6.85 29.01 -8.66
N LEU A 252 -6.35 27.81 -9.01
CA LEU A 252 -5.37 27.09 -8.19
C LEU A 252 -3.95 27.66 -8.32
N THR A 253 -3.63 28.34 -9.44
CA THR A 253 -2.27 28.79 -9.72
C THR A 253 -1.78 29.95 -8.84
N ASP A 254 -2.66 30.68 -8.15
CA ASP A 254 -2.25 31.75 -7.22
C ASP A 254 -1.93 31.25 -5.80
N HIS A 255 -2.21 29.98 -5.48
CA HIS A 255 -2.04 29.42 -4.14
C HIS A 255 -0.98 28.32 -4.03
N THR A 256 -0.36 27.89 -5.14
CA THR A 256 0.45 26.66 -5.18
C THR A 256 1.90 26.80 -5.61
N TYR A 257 2.39 27.98 -6.04
CA TYR A 257 3.73 28.06 -6.66
C TYR A 257 4.73 28.84 -5.80
N ASP A 258 5.46 28.09 -4.98
CA ASP A 258 6.85 28.44 -4.61
C ASP A 258 7.74 27.18 -4.60
N THR A 259 7.44 26.22 -5.48
CA THR A 259 8.27 25.03 -5.70
C THR A 259 8.72 24.99 -7.14
N ASP A 260 10.04 25.02 -7.31
CA ASP A 260 10.77 24.77 -8.55
C ASP A 260 10.08 23.75 -9.47
N ASN A 261 9.69 24.22 -10.66
CA ASN A 261 9.87 23.58 -11.99
C ASN A 261 9.76 22.05 -12.17
N ASP A 262 9.00 21.32 -11.37
CA ASP A 262 8.84 19.88 -11.57
C ASP A 262 7.44 19.52 -12.08
N GLU A 263 7.31 19.47 -13.41
CA GLU A 263 6.07 19.19 -14.14
C GLU A 263 5.50 17.79 -13.83
N GLY A 264 6.30 16.87 -13.28
CA GLY A 264 5.97 15.43 -13.17
C GLY A 264 4.71 15.11 -12.35
N PHE A 265 4.42 15.88 -11.30
CA PHE A 265 3.26 15.65 -10.42
C PHE A 265 2.08 16.59 -10.70
N LYS A 266 2.30 17.66 -11.47
CA LYS A 266 1.40 18.82 -11.59
C LYS A 266 -0.03 18.42 -11.91
N LYS A 267 -0.25 17.64 -12.98
CA LYS A 267 -1.60 17.25 -13.40
C LYS A 267 -2.36 16.41 -12.37
N SER A 268 -1.68 15.47 -11.69
CA SER A 268 -2.32 14.63 -10.68
C SER A 268 -2.58 15.40 -9.39
N GLY A 269 -1.64 16.26 -8.99
CA GLY A 269 -1.76 17.14 -7.84
C GLY A 269 -2.87 18.17 -8.00
N ASP A 270 -2.98 18.76 -9.19
CA ASP A 270 -4.01 19.74 -9.48
C ASP A 270 -5.41 19.12 -9.43
N ALA A 271 -5.59 17.88 -9.91
CA ALA A 271 -6.87 17.17 -9.82
C ALA A 271 -7.27 16.89 -8.36
N ILE A 272 -6.30 16.50 -7.52
CA ILE A 272 -6.52 16.31 -6.08
C ILE A 272 -6.84 17.64 -5.39
N ALA A 273 -6.13 18.71 -5.72
CA ALA A 273 -6.40 20.03 -5.17
C ALA A 273 -7.79 20.53 -5.57
N LYS A 274 -8.18 20.36 -6.84
CA LYS A 274 -9.53 20.63 -7.34
C LYS A 274 -10.58 19.83 -6.57
N PHE A 275 -10.29 18.57 -6.26
CA PHE A 275 -11.19 17.72 -5.46
C PHE A 275 -11.33 18.27 -4.04
N GLY A 276 -10.22 18.63 -3.40
CA GLY A 276 -10.20 19.27 -2.09
C GLY A 276 -11.02 20.57 -2.05
N LEU A 277 -10.91 21.41 -3.08
CA LEU A 277 -11.72 22.62 -3.24
C LEU A 277 -13.21 22.31 -3.38
N ALA A 278 -13.59 21.35 -4.22
CA ALA A 278 -14.98 20.96 -4.41
C ALA A 278 -15.61 20.47 -3.09
N LEU A 279 -14.82 19.80 -2.24
CA LEU A 279 -15.25 19.35 -0.92
C LEU A 279 -15.25 20.43 0.16
N HIS A 280 -14.65 21.59 -0.08
CA HIS A 280 -14.48 22.63 0.94
C HIS A 280 -15.83 23.12 1.50
N SER A 281 -16.81 23.33 0.64
CA SER A 281 -18.16 23.77 1.03
C SER A 281 -18.85 22.71 1.90
N LEU A 282 -18.71 21.43 1.55
CA LEU A 282 -19.25 20.32 2.31
C LEU A 282 -18.60 20.22 3.70
N TRP A 283 -17.28 20.35 3.75
CA TRP A 283 -16.51 20.24 4.99
C TRP A 283 -16.82 21.37 5.98
N THR A 284 -16.93 22.62 5.50
CA THR A 284 -17.24 23.80 6.32
C THR A 284 -18.68 23.83 6.86
N CYS A 285 -19.61 23.20 6.15
CA CYS A 285 -21.01 23.07 6.56
C CYS A 285 -21.25 21.93 7.57
N SER A 286 -20.31 20.99 7.70
CA SER A 286 -20.43 19.88 8.63
C SER A 286 -20.33 20.36 10.08
N LEU A 287 -21.44 20.31 10.82
CA LEU A 287 -21.51 20.65 12.25
C LEU A 287 -20.52 19.82 13.08
N HIS A 288 -20.24 18.61 12.65
CA HIS A 288 -19.31 17.68 13.31
C HIS A 288 -17.84 18.07 13.17
N ASN A 289 -17.50 18.93 12.19
CA ASN A 289 -16.15 19.48 12.07
C ASN A 289 -15.98 20.75 12.93
N ARG A 290 -17.07 21.23 13.56
CA ARG A 290 -17.09 22.36 14.50
C ARG A 290 -17.11 21.82 15.93
N ILE A 291 -16.09 21.06 16.31
CA ILE A 291 -16.04 20.50 17.66
C ILE A 291 -15.65 21.61 18.65
N THR A 292 -16.49 21.79 19.68
CA THR A 292 -16.12 22.59 20.85
C THR A 292 -15.09 21.80 21.65
N LYS A 293 -13.94 22.43 21.95
CA LYS A 293 -12.85 21.81 22.72
C LYS A 293 -13.30 21.48 24.13
N THR A 294 -13.90 20.30 24.31
CA THR A 294 -14.16 19.71 25.62
C THR A 294 -13.13 18.63 25.85
N TYR A 295 -12.44 18.73 26.97
CA TYR A 295 -11.29 17.88 27.26
C TYR A 295 -11.74 16.64 28.02
N PRO A 296 -11.40 15.43 27.52
CA PRO A 296 -11.78 14.19 28.18
C PRO A 296 -11.05 14.11 29.52
N THR A 297 -11.77 13.72 30.57
CA THR A 297 -11.19 13.67 31.92
C THR A 297 -10.20 12.51 31.98
N GLY A 298 -8.93 12.78 32.33
CA GLY A 298 -7.91 11.75 32.55
C GLY A 298 -6.97 11.47 31.36
N LEU A 299 -7.16 12.11 30.20
CA LEU A 299 -6.17 12.11 29.12
C LEU A 299 -5.39 13.43 29.11
N ASN A 300 -4.12 13.38 28.71
CA ASN A 300 -3.27 14.55 28.59
C ASN A 300 -3.15 14.96 27.12
N ALA A 301 -3.54 16.20 26.80
CA ALA A 301 -3.37 16.74 25.46
C ALA A 301 -1.89 16.74 25.05
N GLY A 302 -1.60 16.46 23.78
CA GLY A 302 -0.26 16.44 23.22
C GLY A 302 0.61 15.26 23.66
N LYS A 303 0.04 14.27 24.36
CA LYS A 303 0.75 13.05 24.75
C LYS A 303 -0.01 11.79 24.32
N PRO A 304 0.69 10.76 23.83
CA PRO A 304 0.09 9.47 23.57
C PRO A 304 -0.39 8.86 24.90
N SER A 305 -1.61 8.34 24.89
CA SER A 305 -2.21 7.62 26.02
C SER A 305 -2.37 6.16 25.65
N LEU A 306 -1.83 5.24 26.46
CA LEU A 306 -1.98 3.80 26.27
C LEU A 306 -2.98 3.26 27.29
N ILE A 307 -4.05 2.61 26.81
CA ILE A 307 -5.03 1.93 27.66
C ILE A 307 -4.92 0.44 27.39
N LEU A 308 -4.39 -0.32 28.36
CA LEU A 308 -4.37 -1.78 28.28
C LEU A 308 -5.61 -2.33 28.96
N HIS A 309 -6.45 -3.08 28.23
CA HIS A 309 -7.62 -3.74 28.81
C HIS A 309 -7.65 -5.23 28.42
N PRO A 310 -7.79 -6.16 29.39
CA PRO A 310 -7.69 -7.59 29.13
C PRO A 310 -8.95 -8.22 28.49
N ASN A 311 -10.00 -7.45 28.17
CA ASN A 311 -11.30 -7.95 27.71
C ASN A 311 -11.83 -7.22 26.46
N ASN A 312 -12.69 -7.91 25.70
CA ASN A 312 -13.38 -7.42 24.48
C ASN A 312 -14.30 -6.20 24.68
N SER A 313 -14.43 -5.67 25.91
CA SER A 313 -15.21 -4.45 26.21
C SER A 313 -14.47 -3.14 25.90
N LEU A 314 -13.25 -3.24 25.36
CA LEU A 314 -12.37 -2.14 24.98
C LEU A 314 -13.10 -1.03 24.19
N LEU A 315 -13.86 -1.41 23.16
CA LEU A 315 -14.59 -0.48 22.31
C LEU A 315 -15.68 0.29 23.07
N PHE A 316 -16.30 -0.29 24.10
CA PHE A 316 -17.28 0.43 24.93
C PHE A 316 -16.62 1.51 25.78
N ASN A 317 -15.40 1.28 26.26
CA ASN A 317 -14.64 2.30 26.97
C ASN A 317 -14.25 3.45 26.03
N VAL A 318 -13.82 3.13 24.81
CA VAL A 318 -13.53 4.13 23.77
C VAL A 318 -14.79 4.94 23.45
N LEU A 319 -15.94 4.29 23.27
CA LEU A 319 -17.22 4.96 23.05
C LEU A 319 -17.59 5.90 24.20
N GLY A 320 -17.38 5.47 25.45
CA GLY A 320 -17.60 6.33 26.63
C GLY A 320 -16.70 7.58 26.66
N LEU A 321 -15.47 7.49 26.15
CA LEU A 321 -14.59 8.66 26.00
C LEU A 321 -15.13 9.66 24.98
N PHE A 322 -15.60 9.20 23.82
CA PHE A 322 -16.23 10.07 22.82
C PHE A 322 -17.55 10.68 23.34
N GLU A 323 -18.38 9.91 24.04
CA GLU A 323 -19.61 10.40 24.66
C GLU A 323 -19.34 11.50 25.69
N SER A 324 -18.25 11.38 26.48
CA SER A 324 -17.83 12.41 27.44
C SER A 324 -17.48 13.76 26.78
N GLN A 325 -17.10 13.74 25.50
CA GLN A 325 -16.81 14.92 24.70
C GLN A 325 -18.01 15.39 23.86
N GLN A 326 -19.19 14.78 24.04
CA GLN A 326 -20.37 15.01 23.19
C GLN A 326 -20.07 14.79 21.70
N CYS A 327 -19.14 13.87 21.41
CA CYS A 327 -18.70 13.54 20.07
C CYS A 327 -19.24 12.16 19.67
N ILE A 328 -19.70 12.02 18.44
CA ILE A 328 -20.03 10.72 17.86
C ILE A 328 -18.78 10.24 17.13
N PRO A 329 -18.17 9.10 17.54
CA PRO A 329 -17.00 8.59 16.86
C PRO A 329 -17.35 8.16 15.43
N ARG A 330 -16.38 8.31 14.53
CA ARG A 330 -16.48 7.96 13.12
C ARG A 330 -15.21 7.25 12.69
N ALA A 331 -15.20 6.70 11.47
CA ALA A 331 -14.07 5.93 10.95
C ALA A 331 -12.74 6.71 10.97
N GLU A 332 -12.79 8.04 10.90
CA GLU A 332 -11.58 8.86 10.98
C GLU A 332 -11.16 9.24 12.42
N HIS A 333 -11.97 8.90 13.43
CA HIS A 333 -11.68 9.09 14.85
C HIS A 333 -11.18 7.79 15.51
N ILE A 334 -11.61 6.64 15.01
CA ILE A 334 -11.23 5.32 15.51
C ILE A 334 -10.78 4.46 14.33
N LEU A 335 -9.49 4.16 14.26
CA LEU A 335 -8.97 3.14 13.37
C LEU A 335 -8.92 1.82 14.11
N ILE A 336 -9.72 0.86 13.63
CA ILE A 336 -9.71 -0.51 14.12
C ILE A 336 -8.65 -1.27 13.33
N CYS A 337 -7.52 -1.53 13.98
CA CYS A 337 -6.40 -2.21 13.35
C CYS A 337 -6.70 -3.68 13.06
N ASN A 338 -6.27 -4.11 11.89
CA ASN A 338 -6.29 -5.48 11.43
C ASN A 338 -5.05 -5.75 10.56
N GLU A 339 -4.92 -6.99 10.09
CA GLU A 339 -3.80 -7.44 9.25
C GLU A 339 -3.66 -6.69 7.91
N ASN A 340 -4.73 -6.03 7.45
CA ASN A 340 -4.76 -5.27 6.20
C ASN A 340 -4.61 -3.75 6.39
N THR A 341 -4.47 -3.28 7.64
CA THR A 341 -4.29 -1.86 7.93
C THR A 341 -2.93 -1.40 7.42
N THR A 342 -2.91 -0.30 6.67
CA THR A 342 -1.70 0.22 6.01
C THR A 342 -1.03 1.32 6.83
N GLU A 343 0.22 1.67 6.49
CA GLU A 343 0.92 2.82 7.09
C GLU A 343 0.12 4.12 6.86
N GLU A 344 -0.47 4.31 5.69
CA GLU A 344 -1.19 5.55 5.37
C GLU A 344 -2.44 5.70 6.25
N ASP A 345 -3.17 4.61 6.52
CA ASP A 345 -4.31 4.62 7.46
C ASP A 345 -3.94 5.17 8.85
N VAL A 346 -2.78 4.76 9.38
CA VAL A 346 -2.35 5.11 10.74
C VAL A 346 -1.71 6.50 10.81
N THR A 347 -0.87 6.85 9.83
CA THR A 347 -0.19 8.15 9.80
C THR A 347 -1.15 9.34 9.62
N TYR A 348 -2.32 9.12 9.01
CA TYR A 348 -3.33 10.16 8.81
C TYR A 348 -4.09 10.57 10.07
N MET A 349 -4.26 9.67 11.03
CA MET A 349 -4.98 9.99 12.27
C MET A 349 -4.28 11.09 13.09
N HIS A 350 -2.98 11.27 12.89
CA HIS A 350 -2.15 12.10 13.77
C HIS A 350 -2.10 13.58 13.39
N ARG A 351 -2.75 14.04 12.32
CA ARG A 351 -2.41 15.34 11.69
C ARG A 351 -3.54 16.35 11.53
N ASP A 352 -4.77 16.01 11.89
CA ASP A 352 -5.88 16.97 11.87
C ASP A 352 -6.07 17.59 13.27
N SER A 353 -5.52 18.81 13.41
CA SER A 353 -5.53 19.60 14.66
C SER A 353 -6.92 20.05 15.13
N VAL A 354 -7.97 19.74 14.36
CA VAL A 354 -9.33 20.23 14.58
C VAL A 354 -10.13 19.29 15.51
N LYS A 355 -9.65 18.08 15.81
CA LYS A 355 -10.44 17.04 16.49
C LYS A 355 -9.90 16.66 17.88
N PRO A 356 -10.78 16.41 18.87
CA PRO A 356 -10.39 16.27 20.28
C PRO A 356 -10.02 14.85 20.72
N LEU A 357 -10.20 13.80 19.90
CA LEU A 357 -9.82 12.43 20.28
C LEU A 357 -9.61 11.53 19.06
N TYR A 358 -8.45 10.88 19.01
CA TYR A 358 -8.08 9.85 18.04
C TYR A 358 -7.72 8.55 18.73
N CYS A 359 -8.20 7.43 18.20
CA CYS A 359 -8.02 6.11 18.77
C CYS A 359 -7.47 5.12 17.74
N LEU A 360 -6.31 4.54 18.03
CA LEU A 360 -5.81 3.34 17.37
C LEU A 360 -6.24 2.13 18.23
N ALA A 361 -7.24 1.39 17.78
CA ALA A 361 -7.80 0.26 18.51
C ALA A 361 -7.23 -1.07 18.01
N TYR A 362 -6.79 -1.92 18.93
CA TYR A 362 -6.14 -3.20 18.67
C TYR A 362 -4.84 -3.10 17.86
N PRO A 363 -3.91 -2.17 18.18
CA PRO A 363 -2.66 -2.00 17.43
C PRO A 363 -1.80 -3.27 17.37
N GLU A 364 -2.01 -4.23 18.28
CA GLU A 364 -1.38 -5.56 18.28
C GLU A 364 -1.74 -6.43 17.06
N ASN A 365 -2.83 -6.11 16.35
CA ASN A 365 -3.23 -6.80 15.13
C ASN A 365 -2.49 -6.29 13.87
N LEU A 366 -1.69 -5.23 14.00
CA LEU A 366 -0.83 -4.76 12.92
C LEU A 366 0.29 -5.76 12.67
N THR A 367 0.70 -5.89 11.40
CA THR A 367 1.92 -6.64 11.09
C THR A 367 3.13 -5.94 11.69
N LEU A 368 4.18 -6.70 12.04
CA LEU A 368 5.40 -6.15 12.64
C LEU A 368 6.00 -5.00 11.82
N SER A 369 6.01 -5.15 10.49
CA SER A 369 6.53 -4.11 9.59
C SER A 369 5.73 -2.81 9.68
N ILE A 370 4.40 -2.88 9.75
CA ILE A 370 3.55 -1.69 9.87
C ILE A 370 3.69 -1.08 11.26
N LEU A 371 3.76 -1.91 12.31
CA LEU A 371 3.94 -1.44 13.68
C LEU A 371 5.27 -0.67 13.84
N ASP A 372 6.36 -1.17 13.27
CA ASP A 372 7.66 -0.48 13.28
C ASP A 372 7.60 0.87 12.56
N GLN A 373 6.95 0.91 11.39
CA GLN A 373 6.75 2.16 10.63
C GLN A 373 5.90 3.16 11.40
N VAL A 374 4.81 2.71 12.02
CA VAL A 374 3.94 3.54 12.86
C VAL A 374 4.70 4.09 14.06
N CYS A 375 5.48 3.25 14.74
CA CYS A 375 6.31 3.68 15.86
C CYS A 375 7.33 4.74 15.42
N GLN A 376 7.98 4.53 14.27
CA GLN A 376 8.91 5.50 13.71
C GLN A 376 8.20 6.82 13.35
N ALA A 377 7.03 6.77 12.71
CA ALA A 377 6.29 7.95 12.34
C ALA A 377 5.80 8.74 13.56
N VAL A 378 5.32 8.07 14.61
CA VAL A 378 4.94 8.70 15.88
C VAL A 378 6.16 9.27 16.57
N HIS A 379 7.28 8.57 16.57
CA HIS A 379 8.53 9.05 17.13
C HIS A 379 9.04 10.32 16.42
N ASP A 380 9.07 10.33 15.09
CA ASP A 380 9.48 11.48 14.28
C ASP A 380 8.53 12.68 14.49
N LEU A 381 7.24 12.39 14.66
CA LEU A 381 6.23 13.40 14.96
C LEU A 381 6.44 14.02 16.35
N LEU A 382 6.74 13.21 17.37
CA LEU A 382 6.94 13.66 18.75
C LEU A 382 8.29 14.37 18.97
N LEU A 383 9.32 14.03 18.18
CA LEU A 383 10.64 14.67 18.25
C LEU A 383 10.76 15.93 17.40
N ASN A 384 9.78 16.23 16.56
CA ASN A 384 9.77 17.44 15.76
C ASN A 384 9.02 18.55 16.48
N ASP A 385 9.73 19.55 16.99
CA ASP A 385 9.15 20.68 17.76
C ASP A 385 7.99 21.38 17.03
N VAL A 386 8.09 21.52 15.70
CA VAL A 386 7.05 22.15 14.87
C VAL A 386 5.79 21.28 14.81
N GLN A 387 5.95 19.96 14.71
CA GLN A 387 4.83 19.03 14.71
C GLN A 387 4.24 18.90 16.11
N LEU A 388 5.06 18.80 17.14
CA LEU A 388 4.63 18.75 18.53
C LEU A 388 3.76 19.97 18.90
N GLU A 389 4.13 21.16 18.42
CA GLU A 389 3.36 22.39 18.60
C GLU A 389 1.97 22.33 17.91
N LYS A 390 1.86 21.63 16.77
CA LYS A 390 0.56 21.37 16.11
C LYS A 390 -0.29 20.38 16.91
N LEU A 391 0.32 19.51 17.71
CA LEU A 391 -0.32 18.40 18.41
C LEU A 391 -0.67 18.68 19.87
N LYS A 392 -0.16 19.78 20.45
CA LYS A 392 -0.33 20.15 21.86
C LYS A 392 -1.80 20.21 22.34
N HIS A 393 -2.75 20.23 21.43
CA HIS A 393 -4.19 20.29 21.71
C HIS A 393 -4.97 19.03 21.31
N CYS A 394 -4.30 18.05 20.72
CA CYS A 394 -4.91 16.80 20.29
C CYS A 394 -4.75 15.72 21.37
N PHE A 395 -5.68 14.76 21.41
CA PHE A 395 -5.60 13.59 22.29
C PHE A 395 -5.45 12.35 21.42
N TYR A 396 -4.34 11.64 21.62
CA TYR A 396 -4.03 10.41 20.90
C TYR A 396 -4.08 9.24 21.87
N LEU A 397 -4.84 8.22 21.48
CA LEU A 397 -5.15 7.07 22.30
C LEU A 397 -4.76 5.80 21.54
N PHE A 398 -3.96 4.96 22.18
CA PHE A 398 -3.64 3.60 21.76
C PHE A 398 -4.37 2.68 22.74
N VAL A 399 -5.22 1.80 22.23
CA VAL A 399 -6.14 1.00 23.05
C VAL A 399 -6.05 -0.46 22.66
#